data_AF-A0A812AZW0-F1
#
_entry.id   AF-A0A812AZW0-F1
#
_cell.length_a   1.000
_cell.length_b   1.000
_cell.length_c   1.000
_cell.angle_alpha   90.00
_cell.angle_beta   90.00
_cell.angle_gamma   90.00
#
_symmetry.space_group_name_H-M   'P 1'
#
loop_
_entity.id
_entity.type
_entity.pdbx_description
1 polymer ?
#
loop_
_entity_poly.entity_id
_entity_poly.type
_entity_poly.pdbx_seq_one_letter_code
_entity_poly.pdbx_strand_id
1 'polypeptide(L)'
;MASIYDGIESSSDQESLSPAPPEEHTHHDAMAKAEQIISDLISTDPLLEDLPQEVTLEEVTSQLALEYGQAMSINVCRADGQVMRVVVVQDATVLDLKHAIKRYVKLKQKRQNGTEILSWRYVWRRYWLYFDGQKLMDDSKPLKEYGIRNKADVTFKHRLKQQGCRKTT
;
A
#
# COMPACT_ATOMS: atom_id res chain seq x y z
N MET A 1 51.81 75.15 10.68
CA MET A 1 52.40 74.06 9.85
C MET A 1 52.66 72.89 10.80
N ALA A 2 52.25 71.65 10.60
CA ALA A 2 51.83 70.95 9.39
C ALA A 2 50.69 69.97 9.70
N SER A 3 49.93 69.66 8.64
CA SER A 3 48.93 68.60 8.51
C SER A 3 49.51 67.21 8.79
N ILE A 4 48.67 66.23 9.13
CA ILE A 4 48.54 64.91 8.46
C ILE A 4 47.50 64.10 9.25
N TYR A 5 46.27 64.06 8.72
CA TYR A 5 45.35 62.95 8.95
C TYR A 5 45.89 61.78 8.12
N ASP A 6 46.26 60.67 8.77
CA ASP A 6 46.49 59.40 8.10
C ASP A 6 46.06 58.26 9.02
N GLY A 7 45.48 57.22 8.44
CA GLY A 7 45.14 55.98 9.14
C GLY A 7 43.65 55.75 9.44
N ILE A 8 42.84 55.67 8.39
CA ILE A 8 41.61 54.87 8.42
C ILE A 8 42.03 53.41 8.21
N GLU A 9 42.09 52.62 9.28
CA GLU A 9 42.12 51.15 9.18
C GLU A 9 40.70 50.61 9.38
N SER A 10 40.04 50.36 8.26
CA SER A 10 38.82 49.55 8.18
C SER A 10 39.17 48.08 8.44
N SER A 11 39.08 47.63 9.69
CA SER A 11 38.98 46.19 9.99
C SER A 11 37.53 45.76 9.83
N SER A 12 37.18 45.44 8.59
CA SER A 12 35.92 44.77 8.25
C SER A 12 36.10 43.27 8.49
N ASP A 13 36.01 42.83 9.74
CA ASP A 13 35.87 41.42 10.06
C ASP A 13 34.42 41.01 9.75
N GLN A 14 34.13 40.85 8.47
CA GLN A 14 33.03 40.02 8.02
C GLN A 14 33.43 38.57 8.28
N GLU A 15 33.06 38.06 9.45
CA GLU A 15 33.02 36.62 9.70
C GLU A 15 31.97 36.03 8.76
N SER A 16 32.46 35.57 7.62
CA SER A 16 31.70 34.90 6.57
C SER A 16 31.21 33.58 7.12
N LEU A 17 29.98 33.57 7.62
CA LEU A 17 29.24 32.35 7.90
C LEU A 17 28.99 31.66 6.55
N SER A 18 29.93 30.81 6.14
CA SER A 18 29.75 29.94 4.99
C SER A 18 28.52 29.07 5.26
N PRO A 19 27.50 29.06 4.38
CA PRO A 19 26.46 28.06 4.48
C PRO A 19 27.15 26.70 4.35
N ALA A 20 26.93 25.83 5.35
CA ALA A 20 27.44 24.47 5.33
C ALA A 20 27.17 23.84 3.95
N PRO A 21 28.14 23.10 3.38
CA PRO A 21 27.98 22.50 2.06
C PRO A 21 26.67 21.70 2.05
N PRO A 22 25.87 21.77 0.97
CA PRO A 22 24.64 21.01 0.88
C PRO A 22 25.00 19.55 1.07
N GLU A 23 24.48 18.94 2.12
CA GLU A 23 24.74 17.54 2.41
C GLU A 23 24.19 16.71 1.25
N GLU A 24 25.08 16.28 0.34
CA GLU A 24 24.75 15.40 -0.77
C GLU A 24 24.49 14.00 -0.22
N HIS A 25 23.34 13.81 0.44
CA HIS A 25 22.88 12.48 0.82
C HIS A 25 22.60 11.71 -0.46
N THR A 26 23.13 10.49 -0.54
CA THR A 26 22.68 9.57 -1.58
C THR A 26 21.17 9.37 -1.42
N HIS A 27 20.45 9.12 -2.51
CA HIS A 27 19.00 8.83 -2.43
C HIS A 27 18.71 7.70 -1.42
N HIS A 28 19.63 6.74 -1.28
CA HIS A 28 19.51 5.66 -0.30
C HIS A 28 19.59 6.19 1.15
N ASP A 29 20.57 7.04 1.46
CA ASP A 29 20.72 7.63 2.80
C ASP A 29 19.55 8.55 3.16
N ALA A 30 19.07 9.35 2.18
CA ALA A 30 17.90 10.20 2.36
C ALA A 30 16.64 9.38 2.65
N MET A 31 16.43 8.28 1.93
CA MET A 31 15.30 7.36 2.18
C MET A 31 15.40 6.68 3.54
N ALA A 32 16.59 6.19 3.91
CA ALA A 32 16.81 5.55 5.21
C ALA A 32 16.52 6.51 6.38
N LYS A 33 16.95 7.77 6.27
CA LYS A 33 16.64 8.82 7.25
C LYS A 33 15.13 9.10 7.32
N ALA A 34 14.46 9.22 6.18
CA ALA A 34 13.01 9.44 6.15
C ALA A 34 12.24 8.28 6.80
N GLU A 35 12.60 7.03 6.49
CA GLU A 35 12.00 5.83 7.09
C GLU A 35 12.20 5.81 8.61
N GLN A 36 13.39 6.17 9.08
CA GLN A 36 13.70 6.26 10.51
C GLN A 36 12.85 7.33 11.21
N ILE A 37 12.76 8.54 10.65
CA ILE A 37 11.93 9.62 11.20
C ILE A 37 10.46 9.21 11.28
N ILE A 38 9.93 8.55 10.23
CA ILE A 38 8.55 8.08 10.21
C ILE A 38 8.32 7.01 11.29
N SER A 39 9.25 6.05 11.43
CA SER A 39 9.18 5.02 12.47
C SER A 39 9.21 5.61 13.88
N ASP A 40 10.07 6.60 14.11
CA ASP A 40 10.17 7.30 15.40
C ASP A 40 8.87 8.05 15.72
N LEU A 41 8.29 8.74 14.73
CA LEU A 41 7.03 9.45 14.91
C LEU A 41 5.86 8.50 15.25
N ILE A 42 5.74 7.38 14.53
CA ILE A 42 4.69 6.37 14.77
C ILE A 42 4.81 5.76 16.17
N SER A 43 6.03 5.53 16.66
CA SER A 43 6.25 4.91 17.97
C SER A 43 6.18 5.88 19.15
N THR A 44 6.36 7.19 18.91
CA THR A 44 6.40 8.21 19.96
C THR A 44 5.07 8.94 20.15
N ASP A 45 4.25 9.06 19.11
CA ASP A 45 2.98 9.79 19.16
C ASP A 45 1.82 8.88 19.62
N PRO A 46 1.17 9.16 20.78
CA PRO A 46 0.02 8.40 21.27
C PRO A 46 -1.17 8.36 20.30
N LEU A 47 -1.27 9.32 19.37
CA LEU A 47 -2.33 9.35 18.36
C LEU A 47 -2.07 8.39 17.19
N LEU A 48 -0.85 7.85 17.06
CA LEU A 48 -0.43 7.02 15.94
C LEU A 48 -0.15 5.56 16.33
N GLU A 49 -0.43 5.16 17.58
CA GLU A 49 -0.19 3.80 18.08
C GLU A 49 -0.91 2.70 17.27
N ASP A 50 -2.01 3.03 16.61
CA ASP A 50 -2.81 2.09 15.80
C ASP A 50 -2.18 1.77 14.44
N LEU A 51 -1.10 2.46 14.06
CA LEU A 51 -0.47 2.33 12.74
C LEU A 51 0.71 1.34 12.77
N PRO A 52 0.73 0.32 11.89
CA PRO A 52 1.84 -0.63 11.82
C PRO A 52 3.14 0.05 11.36
N GLN A 53 4.30 -0.30 11.91
CA GLN A 53 5.59 0.36 11.64
C GLN A 53 5.95 0.49 10.13
N GLU A 54 5.49 -0.45 9.29
CA GLU A 54 5.51 -0.31 7.83
C GLU A 54 4.14 0.10 7.27
N VAL A 55 3.74 1.34 7.57
CA VAL A 55 2.56 1.95 6.96
C VAL A 55 2.82 2.22 5.50
N THR A 56 1.84 1.92 4.65
CA THR A 56 1.83 2.40 3.26
C THR A 56 0.80 3.52 3.11
N LEU A 57 1.08 4.51 2.24
CA LEU A 57 0.13 5.58 1.92
C LEU A 57 -1.23 5.03 1.48
N GLU A 58 -1.22 3.90 0.80
CA GLU A 58 -2.42 3.19 0.38
C GLU A 58 -3.27 2.70 1.56
N GLU A 59 -2.66 2.21 2.63
CA GLU A 59 -3.39 1.72 3.81
C GLU A 59 -4.01 2.88 4.59
N VAL A 60 -3.29 3.99 4.74
CA VAL A 60 -3.81 5.22 5.38
C VAL A 60 -4.98 5.78 4.57
N THR A 61 -4.82 5.91 3.25
CA THR A 61 -5.90 6.38 2.38
C THR A 61 -7.10 5.44 2.40
N SER A 62 -6.87 4.12 2.47
CA SER A 62 -7.94 3.13 2.59
C SER A 62 -8.67 3.20 3.94
N GLN A 63 -7.96 3.44 5.03
CA GLN A 63 -8.55 3.64 6.36
C GLN A 63 -9.36 4.93 6.42
N LEU A 64 -8.81 6.05 5.96
CA LEU A 64 -9.55 7.31 5.84
C LEU A 64 -10.83 7.13 5.00
N ALA A 65 -10.73 6.44 3.86
CA ALA A 65 -11.90 6.18 3.02
C ALA A 65 -12.96 5.31 3.72
N LEU A 66 -12.58 4.42 4.64
CA LEU A 66 -13.54 3.68 5.46
C LEU A 66 -14.23 4.58 6.48
N GLU A 67 -13.49 5.45 7.16
CA GLU A 67 -14.03 6.40 8.14
C GLU A 67 -15.00 7.39 7.48
N TYR A 68 -14.69 7.87 6.27
CA TYR A 68 -15.57 8.72 5.47
C TYR A 68 -16.71 7.96 4.77
N GLY A 69 -16.80 6.64 4.91
CA GLY A 69 -17.84 5.82 4.28
C GLY A 69 -17.73 5.70 2.74
N GLN A 70 -16.58 6.07 2.18
CA GLN A 70 -16.29 6.00 0.74
C GLN A 70 -15.75 4.64 0.29
N ALA A 71 -15.29 3.82 1.24
CA ALA A 71 -14.82 2.47 1.01
C ALA A 71 -15.71 1.42 1.71
N MET A 72 -15.62 0.20 1.22
CA MET A 72 -16.24 -0.98 1.81
C MET A 72 -15.19 -2.08 2.02
N SER A 73 -15.40 -2.85 3.07
CA SER A 73 -14.56 -3.99 3.40
C SER A 73 -15.17 -5.26 2.82
N ILE A 74 -14.37 -6.11 2.18
CA ILE A 74 -14.78 -7.39 1.62
C ILE A 74 -13.92 -8.48 2.24
N ASN A 75 -14.55 -9.56 2.69
CA ASN A 75 -13.87 -10.72 3.21
C ASN A 75 -13.60 -11.68 2.05
N VAL A 76 -12.33 -11.89 1.75
CA VAL A 76 -11.91 -12.82 0.69
C VAL A 76 -11.47 -14.12 1.35
N CYS A 77 -12.31 -15.14 1.24
CA CYS A 77 -12.08 -16.48 1.78
C CYS A 77 -11.20 -17.27 0.80
N ARG A 78 -10.00 -17.62 1.26
CA ARG A 78 -9.06 -18.47 0.55
C ARG A 78 -9.43 -19.95 0.71
N ALA A 79 -8.93 -20.81 -0.18
CA ALA A 79 -9.28 -22.23 -0.22
C ALA A 79 -8.81 -23.03 1.01
N ASP A 80 -7.86 -22.52 1.78
CA ASP A 80 -7.35 -23.08 3.03
C ASP A 80 -8.12 -22.59 4.28
N GLY A 81 -9.21 -21.84 4.10
CA GLY A 81 -10.01 -21.30 5.19
C GLY A 81 -9.50 -19.97 5.76
N GLN A 82 -8.35 -19.46 5.28
CA GLN A 82 -7.89 -18.13 5.67
C GLN A 82 -8.80 -17.05 5.07
N VAL A 83 -9.25 -16.11 5.91
CA VAL A 83 -10.03 -14.95 5.49
C VAL A 83 -9.13 -13.72 5.40
N MET A 84 -9.18 -13.04 4.26
CA MET A 84 -8.43 -11.82 4.00
C MET A 84 -9.39 -10.65 3.93
N ARG A 85 -9.29 -9.70 4.86
CA ARG A 85 -10.13 -8.51 4.87
C ARG A 85 -9.53 -7.45 3.96
N VAL A 86 -10.13 -7.24 2.79
CA VAL A 86 -9.64 -6.34 1.75
C VAL A 86 -10.56 -5.12 1.65
N VAL A 87 -9.96 -3.93 1.57
CA VAL A 87 -10.70 -2.66 1.47
C VAL A 87 -10.71 -2.19 0.03
N VAL A 88 -11.88 -1.80 -0.46
CA VAL A 88 -12.09 -1.27 -1.82
C VAL A 88 -13.03 -0.07 -1.79
N VAL A 89 -12.93 0.80 -2.78
CA VAL A 89 -13.86 1.94 -2.95
C VAL A 89 -15.28 1.44 -3.21
N GLN A 90 -16.31 2.19 -2.83
CA GLN A 90 -17.71 1.78 -2.98
C GLN A 90 -18.10 1.41 -4.42
N ASP A 91 -17.61 2.14 -5.42
CA ASP A 91 -17.88 1.93 -6.84
C ASP A 91 -16.79 1.08 -7.53
N ALA A 92 -16.02 0.34 -6.75
CA ALA A 92 -14.96 -0.52 -7.27
C ALA A 92 -15.48 -1.60 -8.22
N THR A 93 -14.64 -1.93 -9.19
CA THR A 93 -14.86 -3.02 -10.15
C THR A 93 -14.26 -4.34 -9.66
N VAL A 94 -14.55 -5.43 -10.36
CA VAL A 94 -13.89 -6.72 -10.11
C VAL A 94 -12.37 -6.62 -10.30
N LEU A 95 -11.90 -5.80 -11.24
CA LEU A 95 -10.47 -5.54 -11.43
C LEU A 95 -9.85 -4.90 -10.19
N ASP A 96 -10.52 -3.90 -9.62
CA ASP A 96 -10.05 -3.21 -8.42
C ASP A 96 -9.98 -4.16 -7.22
N LEU A 97 -10.95 -5.07 -7.08
CA LEU A 97 -10.91 -6.13 -6.07
C LEU A 97 -9.70 -7.04 -6.26
N LYS A 98 -9.41 -7.48 -7.49
CA LYS A 98 -8.21 -8.29 -7.78
C LYS A 98 -6.92 -7.54 -7.45
N HIS A 99 -6.85 -6.26 -7.79
CA HIS A 99 -5.71 -5.41 -7.42
C HIS A 99 -5.58 -5.23 -5.91
N ALA A 100 -6.69 -5.03 -5.19
CA ALA A 100 -6.71 -4.91 -3.75
C ALA A 100 -6.26 -6.21 -3.05
N ILE A 101 -6.71 -7.38 -3.53
CA ILE A 101 -6.22 -8.69 -3.07
C ILE A 101 -4.71 -8.81 -3.29
N LYS A 102 -4.23 -8.43 -4.48
CA LYS A 102 -2.81 -8.46 -4.82
C LYS A 102 -1.97 -7.59 -3.89
N ARG A 103 -2.43 -6.35 -3.65
CA ARG A 103 -1.79 -5.38 -2.76
C ARG A 103 -1.75 -5.89 -1.33
N TYR A 104 -2.88 -6.39 -0.81
CA TYR A 104 -2.98 -6.96 0.53
C TYR A 104 -1.97 -8.10 0.75
N VAL A 105 -1.88 -9.06 -0.17
CA VAL A 105 -0.95 -10.19 0.00
C VAL A 105 0.49 -9.74 -0.12
N LYS A 106 0.81 -8.83 -1.04
CA LYS A 106 2.16 -8.27 -1.18
C LYS A 106 2.58 -7.55 0.11
N LEU A 107 1.70 -6.75 0.68
CA LEU A 107 1.95 -6.04 1.94
C LEU A 107 2.14 -7.03 3.10
N LYS A 108 1.26 -8.03 3.21
CA LYS A 108 1.37 -9.09 4.22
C LYS A 108 2.69 -9.86 4.10
N GLN A 109 3.13 -10.19 2.89
CA GLN A 109 4.42 -10.88 2.66
C GLN A 109 5.61 -10.01 3.06
N LYS A 110 5.60 -8.72 2.71
CA LYS A 110 6.65 -7.77 3.08
C LYS A 110 6.85 -7.74 4.60
N ARG A 111 5.76 -7.63 5.35
CA ARG A 111 5.76 -7.63 6.83
C ARG A 111 6.17 -8.96 7.47
N GLN A 112 5.98 -10.08 6.77
CA GLN A 112 6.35 -11.41 7.25
C GLN A 112 7.74 -11.84 6.77
N ASN A 113 8.52 -10.92 6.19
CA ASN A 113 9.83 -11.19 5.58
C ASN A 113 9.78 -12.36 4.57
N GLY A 114 8.61 -12.57 3.95
CA GLY A 114 8.37 -13.67 3.04
C GLY A 114 8.99 -13.41 1.68
N THR A 115 9.90 -14.27 1.23
CA THR A 115 10.57 -14.17 -0.08
C THR A 115 9.73 -14.77 -1.22
N GLU A 116 8.57 -15.36 -0.92
CA GLU A 116 7.77 -16.09 -1.90
C GLU A 116 7.02 -15.16 -2.86
N ILE A 117 7.47 -15.11 -4.11
CA ILE A 117 6.81 -14.34 -5.16
C ILE A 117 5.62 -15.13 -5.71
N LEU A 118 4.41 -14.64 -5.46
CA LEU A 118 3.20 -15.22 -6.03
C LEU A 118 2.99 -14.81 -7.49
N SER A 119 2.80 -15.80 -8.36
CA SER A 119 2.38 -15.56 -9.74
C SER A 119 0.87 -15.26 -9.81
N TRP A 120 0.51 -13.98 -9.73
CA TRP A 120 -0.89 -13.55 -9.85
C TRP A 120 -1.56 -14.00 -11.14
N ARG A 121 -0.81 -14.02 -12.25
CA ARG A 121 -1.29 -14.56 -13.53
C ARG A 121 -1.75 -16.01 -13.40
N TYR A 122 -1.01 -16.82 -12.64
CA TYR A 122 -1.38 -18.20 -12.36
C TYR A 122 -2.61 -18.28 -11.45
N VAL A 123 -2.66 -17.46 -10.39
CA VAL A 123 -3.80 -17.41 -9.46
C VAL A 123 -5.09 -17.11 -10.22
N TRP A 124 -5.14 -16.04 -11.00
CA TRP A 124 -6.33 -15.66 -11.77
C TRP A 124 -6.68 -16.63 -12.90
N ARG A 125 -5.69 -17.37 -13.43
CA ARG A 125 -5.93 -18.42 -14.41
C ARG A 125 -6.49 -19.70 -13.79
N ARG A 126 -6.15 -20.00 -12.54
CA ARG A 126 -6.48 -21.28 -11.89
C ARG A 126 -7.65 -21.18 -10.92
N TYR A 127 -7.93 -19.99 -10.41
CA TYR A 127 -9.00 -19.75 -9.45
C TYR A 127 -9.97 -18.69 -9.95
N TRP A 128 -11.23 -18.84 -9.55
CA TRP A 128 -12.28 -17.86 -9.73
C TRP A 128 -12.66 -17.25 -8.38
N LEU A 129 -13.03 -15.98 -8.42
CA LEU A 129 -13.76 -15.34 -7.32
C LEU A 129 -15.25 -15.65 -7.48
N TYR A 130 -15.87 -16.09 -6.40
CA TYR A 130 -17.30 -16.36 -6.32
C TYR A 130 -17.95 -15.55 -5.22
N PHE A 131 -19.12 -15.00 -5.53
CA PHE A 131 -20.02 -14.39 -4.57
C PHE A 131 -21.42 -14.97 -4.80
N ASP A 132 -22.05 -15.48 -3.74
CA ASP A 132 -23.41 -16.05 -3.79
C ASP A 132 -23.67 -17.01 -4.98
N GLY A 133 -22.72 -17.93 -5.23
CA GLY A 133 -22.80 -18.87 -6.35
C GLY A 133 -22.50 -18.28 -7.74
N GLN A 134 -22.40 -16.96 -7.88
CA GLN A 134 -22.02 -16.28 -9.11
C GLN A 134 -20.51 -16.09 -9.22
N LYS A 135 -19.95 -16.38 -10.39
CA LYS A 135 -18.54 -16.12 -10.72
C LYS A 135 -18.34 -14.66 -11.15
N LEU A 136 -17.35 -13.99 -10.57
CA LEU A 136 -16.93 -12.65 -10.98
C LEU A 136 -15.99 -12.78 -12.19
N MET A 137 -16.53 -12.72 -13.41
CA MET A 137 -15.72 -12.86 -14.63
C MET A 137 -15.42 -11.54 -15.33
N ASP A 138 -16.32 -10.58 -15.24
CA ASP A 138 -16.18 -9.30 -15.92
C ASP A 138 -15.42 -8.33 -15.02
N ASP A 139 -14.22 -7.96 -15.47
CA ASP A 139 -13.30 -7.06 -14.78
C ASP A 139 -13.80 -5.62 -14.73
N SER A 140 -14.65 -5.21 -15.67
CA SER A 140 -15.18 -3.84 -15.76
C SER A 140 -16.46 -3.66 -14.95
N LYS A 141 -17.14 -4.77 -14.62
CA LYS A 141 -18.42 -4.72 -13.92
C LYS A 141 -18.22 -4.32 -12.45
N PRO A 142 -18.97 -3.34 -11.94
CA PRO A 142 -18.88 -2.92 -10.55
C PRO A 142 -19.36 -4.02 -9.60
N LEU A 143 -18.73 -4.09 -8.42
CA LEU A 143 -19.02 -5.09 -7.40
C LEU A 143 -20.47 -5.02 -6.92
N LYS A 144 -21.03 -3.80 -6.84
CA LYS A 144 -22.43 -3.54 -6.47
C LYS A 144 -23.43 -4.27 -7.38
N GLU A 145 -23.15 -4.40 -8.68
CA GLU A 145 -24.03 -5.09 -9.62
C GLU A 145 -23.99 -6.63 -9.48
N TYR A 146 -23.01 -7.16 -8.76
CA TYR A 146 -23.01 -8.57 -8.32
C TYR A 146 -23.71 -8.73 -6.95
N GLY A 147 -24.22 -7.66 -6.35
CA GLY A 147 -24.82 -7.67 -5.01
C GLY A 147 -23.79 -7.63 -3.87
N ILE A 148 -22.52 -7.40 -4.17
CA ILE A 148 -21.44 -7.33 -3.18
C ILE A 148 -21.54 -6.00 -2.44
N ARG A 149 -21.66 -6.07 -1.12
CA ARG A 149 -21.80 -4.94 -0.20
C ARG A 149 -20.70 -4.95 0.87
N ASN A 150 -20.74 -4.00 1.79
CA ASN A 150 -19.82 -3.98 2.93
C ASN A 150 -19.93 -5.27 3.76
N LYS A 151 -18.79 -5.82 4.14
CA LYS A 151 -18.59 -7.09 4.84
C LYS A 151 -19.08 -8.33 4.07
N ALA A 152 -19.22 -8.24 2.75
CA ALA A 152 -19.56 -9.38 1.92
C ALA A 152 -18.42 -10.41 1.88
N ASP A 153 -18.81 -11.69 1.79
CA ASP A 153 -17.87 -12.81 1.70
C ASP A 153 -17.71 -13.28 0.24
N VAL A 154 -16.50 -13.19 -0.27
CA VAL A 154 -16.12 -13.64 -1.62
C VAL A 154 -15.16 -14.81 -1.48
N THR A 155 -15.42 -15.93 -2.16
CA THR A 155 -14.61 -17.15 -2.03
C THR A 155 -13.75 -17.42 -3.27
N PHE A 156 -12.51 -17.83 -3.07
CA PHE A 156 -11.69 -18.43 -4.11
C PHE A 156 -12.12 -19.89 -4.36
N LYS A 157 -12.51 -20.21 -5.60
CA LYS A 157 -12.78 -21.59 -6.02
C LYS A 157 -11.88 -22.03 -7.16
N HIS A 158 -11.36 -23.24 -7.08
CA HIS A 158 -10.52 -23.82 -8.13
C HIS A 158 -11.32 -23.99 -9.43
N ARG A 159 -10.73 -23.64 -10.56
CA ARG A 159 -11.26 -23.96 -11.89
C ARG A 159 -11.17 -25.46 -12.11
N LEU A 160 -12.30 -26.17 -12.04
CA LEU A 160 -12.35 -27.54 -12.51
C LEU A 160 -12.00 -27.52 -14.00
N LYS A 161 -10.93 -28.20 -14.39
CA LYS A 161 -10.73 -28.53 -15.82
C LYS A 161 -11.91 -29.45 -16.18
N GLN A 162 -12.61 -29.18 -17.26
CA GLN A 162 -13.40 -30.21 -17.91
C GLN A 162 -12.42 -31.31 -18.35
N GLN A 163 -12.12 -32.27 -17.47
CA GLN A 163 -11.63 -33.54 -17.94
C GLN A 163 -12.82 -34.15 -18.67
N GLY A 164 -12.68 -34.30 -19.99
CA GLY A 164 -13.68 -35.00 -20.78
C GLY A 164 -13.97 -36.32 -20.10
N CYS A 165 -15.18 -36.44 -19.56
CA CYS A 165 -15.71 -37.72 -19.14
C CYS A 165 -15.79 -38.56 -20.42
N ARG A 166 -14.80 -39.41 -20.65
CA ARG A 166 -14.90 -40.46 -21.67
C ARG A 166 -16.05 -41.34 -21.20
N LYS A 167 -17.20 -41.20 -21.86
CA LYS A 167 -18.29 -42.16 -21.72
C LYS A 167 -17.75 -43.48 -22.24
N THR A 168 -17.40 -44.39 -21.33
CA THR A 168 -17.26 -45.80 -21.65
C THR A 168 -18.68 -46.34 -21.76
N THR A 169 -19.14 -46.46 -23.00
CA THR A 169 -20.20 -47.40 -23.39
C THR A 169 -19.71 -48.82 -23.16
#